data_AF-A0A1H0MGM1-F1
#
_entry.id   AF-A0A1H0MGM1-F1
#
_cell.length_a   1.000
_cell.length_b   1.000
_cell.length_c   1.000
_cell.angle_alpha   90.00
_cell.angle_beta   90.00
_cell.angle_gamma   90.00
#
_symmetry.space_group_name_H-M   'P 1'
#
loop_
_entity.id
_entity.type
_entity.pdbx_description
1 polymer ?
#
loop_
_entity_poly.entity_id
_entity_poly.type
_entity_poly.pdbx_seq_one_letter_code
_entity_poly.pdbx_strand_id
1 'polypeptide(L)'
;MEVQFEGIDELISELEKLEVNVKRVKNKALRKAAEVLRDRMKEEVYSHGLVERSGEARESIVMSKVKDDSIYVGTPGGVAAPGFYLYFHEMGYYNVRAKRFIPPRPFASIAMELSRPGILDAYETELKKVMKL
;
A
#
# COMPACT_ATOMS: atom_id res chain seq x y z
N MET A 1 4.75 -27.29 -16.93
CA MET A 1 3.86 -26.44 -17.75
C MET A 1 3.78 -25.12 -16.98
N GLU A 2 4.57 -24.13 -17.38
CA GLU A 2 4.44 -22.78 -16.83
C GLU A 2 3.15 -22.20 -17.41
N VAL A 3 2.12 -22.08 -16.59
CA VAL A 3 0.95 -21.29 -16.97
C VAL A 3 1.37 -19.83 -16.83
N GLN A 4 1.63 -19.18 -17.97
CA GLN A 4 1.82 -17.74 -18.04
C GLN A 4 0.42 -17.11 -18.05
N PHE A 5 0.10 -16.36 -17.00
CA PHE A 5 -1.13 -15.58 -16.92
C PHE A 5 -0.84 -14.18 -17.44
N GLU A 6 -1.71 -13.67 -18.32
CA GLU A 6 -1.55 -12.31 -18.87
C GLU A 6 -1.98 -11.25 -17.83
N GLY A 7 -2.73 -11.65 -16.78
CA GLY A 7 -3.08 -10.78 -15.67
C GLY A 7 -3.62 -11.47 -14.42
N ILE A 8 -3.69 -10.70 -13.32
CA ILE A 8 -4.23 -11.14 -12.02
C ILE A 8 -5.69 -11.58 -12.12
N ASP A 9 -6.48 -10.93 -12.98
CA ASP A 9 -7.90 -11.24 -13.14
C ASP A 9 -8.12 -12.65 -13.70
N GLU A 10 -7.25 -13.11 -14.61
CA GLU A 10 -7.28 -14.48 -15.14
C GLU A 10 -6.94 -15.51 -14.06
N LEU A 11 -5.93 -15.22 -13.23
CA LEU A 11 -5.58 -16.04 -12.07
C LEU A 11 -6.75 -16.17 -11.08
N ILE A 12 -7.47 -15.08 -10.81
CA ILE A 12 -8.63 -15.08 -9.92
C ILE A 12 -9.76 -15.92 -10.53
N SER A 13 -10.04 -15.74 -11.82
CA SER A 13 -11.08 -16.51 -12.54
C SER A 13 -10.79 -18.02 -12.53
N GLU A 14 -9.53 -18.43 -12.76
CA GLU A 14 -9.14 -19.84 -12.66
C GLU A 14 -9.25 -20.38 -11.22
N LEU A 15 -8.95 -19.56 -10.22
CA LEU A 15 -9.13 -19.94 -8.82
C LEU A 15 -10.60 -20.13 -8.43
N GLU A 16 -11.51 -19.31 -8.97
CA GLU A 16 -12.96 -19.45 -8.76
C GLU A 16 -13.50 -20.77 -9.30
N LYS A 17 -12.94 -21.26 -10.43
CA LYS A 17 -13.32 -22.55 -11.02
C LYS A 17 -12.88 -23.76 -10.19
N LEU A 18 -11.86 -23.61 -9.34
CA LEU A 18 -11.27 -24.71 -8.57
C LEU A 18 -12.05 -25.06 -7.28
N GLU A 19 -13.18 -24.40 -6.99
CA GLU A 19 -13.98 -24.55 -5.74
C GLU A 19 -13.15 -24.47 -4.45
N VAL A 20 -11.95 -23.89 -4.51
CA VAL A 20 -11.10 -23.64 -3.34
C VAL A 20 -11.72 -22.52 -2.51
N ASN A 21 -11.34 -22.39 -1.24
CA ASN A 21 -11.71 -21.24 -0.41
C ASN A 21 -11.01 -19.95 -0.92
N VAL A 22 -11.44 -19.46 -2.08
CA VAL A 22 -10.91 -18.29 -2.82
C VAL A 22 -10.82 -17.08 -1.93
N LYS A 23 -11.83 -16.88 -1.06
CA LYS A 23 -11.87 -15.76 -0.11
C LYS A 23 -10.67 -15.73 0.83
N ARG A 24 -10.25 -16.88 1.36
CA ARG A 24 -9.07 -16.95 2.25
C ARG A 24 -7.79 -16.62 1.50
N VAL A 25 -7.68 -17.09 0.26
CA VAL A 25 -6.52 -16.90 -0.60
C VAL A 25 -6.41 -15.43 -1.02
N LYS A 26 -7.49 -14.85 -1.54
CA LYS A 26 -7.61 -13.43 -1.90
C LYS A 26 -7.26 -12.52 -0.72
N ASN A 27 -7.79 -12.80 0.47
CA ASN A 27 -7.46 -12.03 1.67
C ASN A 27 -5.99 -12.12 2.06
N LYS A 28 -5.35 -13.28 1.83
CA LYS A 28 -3.92 -13.45 2.10
C LYS A 28 -3.07 -12.70 1.08
N ALA A 29 -3.42 -12.80 -0.21
CA ALA A 29 -2.77 -12.05 -1.28
C ALA A 29 -2.87 -10.54 -1.05
N LEU A 30 -4.07 -10.01 -0.74
CA LEU A 30 -4.29 -8.61 -0.39
C LEU A 30 -3.41 -8.15 0.77
N ARG A 31 -3.29 -8.96 1.83
CA ARG A 31 -2.43 -8.63 2.98
C ARG A 31 -0.96 -8.58 2.59
N LYS A 32 -0.48 -9.52 1.76
CA LYS A 32 0.92 -9.53 1.32
C LYS A 32 1.26 -8.36 0.41
N ALA A 33 0.38 -8.05 -0.54
CA ALA A 33 0.49 -6.82 -1.33
C ALA A 33 0.52 -5.55 -0.46
N ALA A 34 -0.35 -5.47 0.54
CA ALA A 34 -0.40 -4.34 1.45
C ALA A 34 0.86 -4.21 2.34
N GLU A 35 1.46 -5.33 2.75
CA GLU A 35 2.74 -5.34 3.48
C GLU A 35 3.84 -4.69 2.65
N VAL A 36 3.95 -5.05 1.36
CA VAL A 36 4.93 -4.45 0.43
C VAL A 36 4.74 -2.93 0.33
N LEU A 37 3.50 -2.48 0.12
CA LEU A 37 3.21 -1.04 0.04
C LEU A 37 3.51 -0.33 1.36
N ARG A 38 3.10 -0.91 2.50
CA ARG A 38 3.31 -0.34 3.83
C ARG A 38 4.80 -0.14 4.09
N ASP A 39 5.59 -1.16 3.85
CA ASP A 39 7.03 -1.15 4.14
C ASP A 39 7.75 -0.17 3.22
N ARG A 40 7.38 -0.13 1.93
CA ARG A 40 7.87 0.89 1.01
C ARG A 40 7.49 2.29 1.46
N MET A 41 6.22 2.54 1.81
CA MET A 41 5.79 3.86 2.30
C MET A 41 6.59 4.29 3.52
N LYS A 42 6.90 3.37 4.44
CA LYS A 42 7.75 3.63 5.62
C LYS A 42 9.18 4.00 5.28
N GLU A 43 9.76 3.35 4.28
CA GLU A 43 11.09 3.68 3.75
C GLU A 43 11.10 5.08 3.10
N GLU A 44 10.07 5.41 2.34
CA GLU A 44 10.02 6.65 1.56
C GLU A 44 9.69 7.90 2.40
N VAL A 45 9.07 7.78 3.59
CA VAL A 45 8.60 8.94 4.40
C VAL A 45 9.62 10.05 4.51
N TYR A 46 10.88 9.71 4.81
CA TYR A 46 11.93 10.71 5.04
C TYR A 46 12.93 10.82 3.87
N SER A 47 12.70 10.09 2.79
CA SER A 47 13.59 10.08 1.61
C SER A 47 13.40 11.30 0.71
N HIS A 48 12.24 11.97 0.79
CA HIS A 48 11.84 13.07 -0.10
C HIS A 48 11.84 14.44 0.58
N GLY A 49 12.83 14.66 1.45
CA GLY A 49 13.08 15.95 2.09
C GLY A 49 12.29 16.21 3.38
N LEU A 50 11.59 15.21 3.93
CA LEU A 50 11.12 15.28 5.31
C LEU A 50 12.24 14.89 6.26
N VAL A 51 12.41 15.66 7.34
CA VAL A 51 13.46 15.40 8.33
C VAL A 51 12.87 14.59 9.46
N GLU A 52 13.49 13.46 9.78
CA GLU A 52 13.11 12.61 10.91
C GLU A 52 13.40 13.34 12.23
N ARG A 53 12.36 13.46 13.08
CA ARG A 53 12.46 14.06 14.42
C ARG A 53 12.18 13.05 15.52
N SER A 54 11.03 12.36 15.43
CA SER A 54 10.58 11.37 16.41
C SER A 54 10.38 9.97 15.84
N GLY A 55 10.40 9.80 14.52
CA GLY A 55 10.06 8.53 13.86
C GLY A 55 8.54 8.29 13.69
N GLU A 56 7.70 9.02 14.42
CA GLU A 56 6.24 8.82 14.50
C GLU A 56 5.55 8.81 13.12
N ALA A 57 6.00 9.62 12.16
CA ALA A 57 5.42 9.63 10.82
C ALA A 57 5.58 8.27 10.12
N ARG A 58 6.75 7.62 10.25
CA ARG A 58 6.99 6.27 9.75
C ARG A 58 6.14 5.25 10.49
N GLU A 59 6.04 5.36 11.81
CA GLU A 59 5.28 4.41 12.65
C GLU A 59 3.77 4.50 12.42
N SER A 60 3.27 5.69 12.09
CA SER A 60 1.85 5.94 11.82
C SER A 60 1.32 5.26 10.55
N ILE A 61 2.20 4.76 9.67
CA ILE A 61 1.82 4.04 8.47
C ILE A 61 1.45 2.60 8.84
N VAL A 62 0.16 2.32 8.73
CA VAL A 62 -0.45 1.05 9.13
C VAL A 62 -1.30 0.49 7.99
N MET A 63 -1.76 -0.75 8.16
CA MET A 63 -2.70 -1.38 7.26
C MET A 63 -4.03 -1.57 7.97
N SER A 64 -5.14 -1.38 7.26
CA SER A 64 -6.46 -1.71 7.77
C SER A 64 -6.69 -3.23 7.79
N LYS A 65 -7.83 -3.63 8.37
CA LYS A 65 -8.38 -4.97 8.08
C LYS A 65 -8.87 -5.00 6.64
N VAL A 66 -8.89 -6.21 6.05
CA VAL A 66 -9.53 -6.43 4.75
C VAL A 66 -11.03 -6.23 4.92
N LYS A 67 -11.61 -5.37 4.09
CA LYS A 67 -13.05 -5.08 4.07
C LYS A 67 -13.47 -4.85 2.63
N ASP A 68 -14.59 -5.46 2.22
CA ASP A 68 -15.15 -5.31 0.87
C ASP A 68 -14.10 -5.53 -0.23
N ASP A 69 -13.33 -6.62 -0.11
CA ASP A 69 -12.23 -7.01 -1.01
C ASP A 69 -11.12 -5.96 -1.19
N SER A 70 -10.99 -5.05 -0.24
CA SER A 70 -9.97 -4.01 -0.23
C SER A 70 -9.21 -3.97 1.09
N ILE A 71 -8.00 -3.42 1.06
CA ILE A 71 -7.17 -3.14 2.24
C ILE A 71 -6.53 -1.77 2.06
N TYR A 72 -6.63 -0.93 3.07
CA TYR A 72 -6.08 0.43 3.04
C TYR A 72 -4.70 0.43 3.70
N VAL A 73 -3.77 1.14 3.09
CA VAL A 73 -2.43 1.41 3.63
C VAL A 73 -2.25 2.91 3.74
N GLY A 74 -1.86 3.38 4.92
CA GLY A 74 -1.72 4.81 5.19
C GLY A 74 -1.81 5.11 6.67
N THR A 75 -2.18 6.34 7.01
CA THR A 75 -2.34 6.76 8.40
C THR A 75 -3.74 6.40 8.93
N PRO A 76 -3.93 6.26 10.25
CA PRO A 76 -5.23 5.93 10.84
C PRO A 76 -6.33 6.99 10.62
N GLY A 77 -5.98 8.19 10.11
CA GLY A 77 -6.91 9.26 9.79
C GLY A 77 -7.43 10.03 11.00
N GLY A 78 -7.73 11.32 10.82
CA GLY A 78 -8.25 12.20 11.87
C GLY A 78 -7.25 13.26 12.35
N VAL A 79 -7.77 14.40 12.83
CA VAL A 79 -6.99 15.61 13.14
C VAL A 79 -6.01 15.42 14.31
N ALA A 80 -6.28 14.48 15.21
CA ALA A 80 -5.43 14.14 16.34
C ALA A 80 -4.67 12.81 16.15
N ALA A 81 -4.76 12.19 14.97
CA ALA A 81 -4.11 10.92 14.73
C ALA A 81 -2.62 11.12 14.42
N PRO A 82 -1.75 10.21 14.88
CA PRO A 82 -0.36 10.14 14.44
C PRO A 82 -0.29 10.17 12.91
N GLY A 83 0.65 10.96 12.37
CA GLY A 83 0.83 11.09 10.94
C GLY A 83 -0.20 11.97 10.21
N PHE A 84 -1.11 12.66 10.90
CA PHE A 84 -2.07 13.60 10.27
C PHE A 84 -1.40 14.57 9.28
N TYR A 85 -0.22 15.09 9.64
CA TYR A 85 0.51 16.05 8.80
C TYR A 85 1.11 15.46 7.53
N LEU A 86 1.19 14.13 7.39
CA LEU A 86 1.67 13.49 6.16
C LEU A 86 0.79 13.80 4.97
N TYR A 87 -0.51 14.03 5.17
CA TYR A 87 -1.42 14.46 4.11
C TYR A 87 -0.98 15.80 3.48
N PHE A 88 -0.61 16.78 4.32
CA PHE A 88 -0.17 18.08 3.84
C PHE A 88 1.21 18.02 3.18
N HIS A 89 2.05 17.08 3.59
CA HIS A 89 3.30 16.82 2.90
C HIS A 89 3.07 16.18 1.53
N GLU A 90 2.13 15.24 1.41
CA GLU A 90 1.79 14.62 0.13
C GLU A 90 1.19 15.65 -0.86
N MET A 91 0.24 16.47 -0.41
CA MET A 91 -0.54 17.34 -1.29
C MET A 91 -0.02 18.78 -1.40
N GLY A 92 0.83 19.21 -0.48
CA GLY A 92 1.17 20.62 -0.30
C GLY A 92 0.04 21.38 0.43
N TYR A 93 0.36 22.58 0.92
CA TYR A 93 -0.60 23.36 1.71
C TYR A 93 -0.27 24.84 1.78
N TYR A 94 -1.27 25.68 2.03
CA TYR A 94 -1.05 27.08 2.32
C TYR A 94 -0.75 27.28 3.81
N ASN A 95 0.43 27.82 4.14
CA ASN A 95 0.80 28.11 5.51
C ASN A 95 0.36 29.54 5.88
N VAL A 96 -0.65 29.65 6.75
CA VAL A 96 -1.25 30.93 7.14
C VAL A 96 -0.26 31.82 7.90
N ARG A 97 0.63 31.23 8.70
CA ARG A 97 1.66 31.98 9.46
C ARG A 97 2.75 32.52 8.55
N ALA A 98 3.20 31.73 7.58
CA ALA A 98 4.20 32.12 6.60
C ALA A 98 3.63 32.89 5.40
N LYS A 99 2.29 33.00 5.30
CA LYS A 99 1.53 33.64 4.21
C LYS A 99 1.96 33.20 2.81
N ARG A 100 2.27 31.91 2.65
CA ARG A 100 2.69 31.34 1.37
C ARG A 100 2.29 29.87 1.22
N PHE A 101 2.22 29.43 -0.03
CA PHE A 101 2.09 28.02 -0.35
C PHE A 101 3.40 27.27 -0.08
N ILE A 102 3.29 26.12 0.57
CA ILE A 102 4.38 25.17 0.78
C ILE A 102 4.17 24.03 -0.23
N PRO A 103 5.13 23.80 -1.14
CA PRO A 103 5.00 22.78 -2.16
C PRO A 103 4.96 21.37 -1.55
N PRO A 104 4.31 20.41 -2.22
CA PRO A 104 4.30 19.01 -1.79
C PRO A 104 5.70 18.41 -1.75
N ARG A 105 5.87 17.47 -0.85
CA ARG A 105 6.98 16.52 -0.72
C ARG A 105 6.37 15.12 -0.71
N PRO A 106 5.96 14.62 -1.88
CA PRO A 106 5.24 13.37 -1.97
C PRO A 106 6.13 12.23 -1.52
N PHE A 107 5.55 11.28 -0.80
CA PHE A 107 6.18 10.03 -0.42
C PHE A 107 5.26 8.84 -0.72
N ALA A 108 3.94 9.00 -0.55
CA ALA A 108 2.98 7.92 -0.70
C ALA A 108 2.76 7.56 -2.16
N SER A 109 2.60 8.55 -3.04
CA SER A 109 2.51 8.34 -4.49
C SER A 109 3.79 7.71 -5.06
N ILE A 110 4.96 8.18 -4.60
CA ILE A 110 6.26 7.59 -4.99
C ILE A 110 6.34 6.14 -4.54
N ALA A 111 6.01 5.87 -3.27
CA ALA A 111 6.00 4.52 -2.74
C ALA A 111 5.05 3.60 -3.51
N MET A 112 3.87 4.08 -3.90
CA MET A 112 2.91 3.32 -4.69
C MET A 112 3.46 2.95 -6.06
N GLU A 113 4.07 3.90 -6.79
CA GLU A 113 4.63 3.62 -8.11
C GLU A 113 5.83 2.66 -8.02
N LEU A 114 6.72 2.85 -7.05
CA LEU A 114 7.89 1.99 -6.86
C LEU A 114 7.51 0.57 -6.40
N SER A 115 6.44 0.43 -5.61
CA SER A 115 5.99 -0.86 -5.11
C SER A 115 5.06 -1.60 -6.08
N ARG A 116 4.58 -0.96 -7.14
CA ARG A 116 3.63 -1.55 -8.10
C ARG A 116 4.06 -2.94 -8.60
N PRO A 117 5.32 -3.18 -9.06
CA PRO A 117 5.73 -4.52 -9.47
C PRO A 117 5.71 -5.52 -8.29
N GLY A 118 6.28 -5.14 -7.14
CA GLY A 118 6.34 -6.02 -5.97
C GLY A 118 4.95 -6.34 -5.37
N ILE A 119 3.98 -5.43 -5.50
CA ILE A 119 2.59 -5.67 -5.15
C ILE A 119 1.99 -6.77 -6.04
N LEU A 120 2.21 -6.67 -7.36
CA LEU A 120 1.72 -7.66 -8.32
C LEU A 120 2.37 -9.02 -8.08
N ASP A 121 3.69 -9.06 -7.89
CA ASP A 121 4.44 -10.28 -7.61
C ASP A 121 3.97 -10.97 -6.32
N ALA A 122 3.74 -10.19 -5.25
CA ALA A 122 3.26 -10.71 -3.98
C ALA A 122 1.85 -11.29 -4.10
N TYR A 123 1.00 -10.66 -4.92
CA TYR A 123 -0.35 -11.14 -5.21
C TYR A 123 -0.30 -12.46 -5.98
N GLU A 124 0.40 -12.47 -7.12
CA GLU A 124 0.56 -13.63 -8.00
C GLU A 124 1.16 -14.82 -7.26
N THR A 125 2.20 -14.59 -6.45
CA THR A 125 2.86 -15.63 -5.64
C THR A 125 1.88 -16.34 -4.71
N GLU A 126 0.96 -15.61 -4.06
CA GLU A 126 -0.01 -16.22 -3.16
C GLU A 126 -1.14 -16.95 -3.91
N LEU A 127 -1.51 -16.48 -5.10
CA LEU A 127 -2.49 -17.14 -5.96
C LEU A 127 -1.92 -18.44 -6.57
N LYS A 128 -0.70 -18.41 -7.12
CA LYS A 128 -0.04 -19.57 -7.74
C LYS A 128 0.16 -20.74 -6.78
N LYS A 129 0.53 -20.47 -5.52
CA LYS A 129 0.68 -21.48 -4.45
C LYS A 129 -0.54 -22.39 -4.31
N VAL A 130 -1.73 -21.86 -4.57
CA VAL A 130 -2.99 -22.61 -4.44
C VAL A 130 -3.26 -23.46 -5.67
N MET A 131 -2.84 -22.98 -6.83
CA MET A 131 -2.94 -23.70 -8.10
C MET A 131 -1.88 -24.80 -8.26
N LYS A 132 -0.98 -24.98 -7.27
CA LYS A 132 0.20 -25.87 -7.35
C LYS A 132 1.10 -25.53 -8.54
N LEU A 133 1.15 -24.25 -8.90
CA LEU A 133 2.07 -23.65 -9.85
C LEU A 133 3.16 -22.91 -9.07
#